data_AF-A0A3S4IHF7-F1
#
_entry.id   AF-A0A3S4IHF7-F1
#
_cell.length_a   1.000
_cell.length_b   1.000
_cell.length_c   1.000
_cell.angle_alpha   90.00
_cell.angle_beta   90.00
_cell.angle_gamma   90.00
#
_symmetry.space_group_name_H-M   'P 1'
#
loop_
_entity.id
_entity.type
_entity.pdbx_description
1 polymer ?
#
loop_
_entity_poly.entity_id
_entity_poly.type
_entity_poly.pdbx_seq_one_letter_code
_entity_poly.pdbx_strand_id
1 'polypeptide(L)' 'MLVAAAMKQAGSVEPAKYLPKLAAIRYSGVTADFAFAPNGNLLKAPVTLSTVKNNAWAVETVVR' A
#
# COMPACT_ATOMS: atom_id res chain seq x y z
N MET A 1 -0.96 -7.92 6.46
CA MET A 1 0.01 -7.04 7.17
C MET A 1 1.35 -7.02 6.42
N LEU A 2 1.63 -5.96 5.63
CA LEU A 2 2.89 -5.86 4.85
C LEU A 2 4.14 -5.85 5.73
N VAL A 3 4.11 -5.07 6.82
CA VAL A 3 5.27 -4.90 7.70
C VAL A 3 5.65 -6.22 8.36
N ALA A 4 4.67 -6.98 8.84
CA ALA A 4 4.91 -8.32 9.41
C ALA A 4 5.49 -9.30 8.37
N ALA A 5 5.02 -9.24 7.12
CA ALA A 5 5.58 -10.05 6.04
C ALA A 5 7.03 -9.67 5.72
N ALA A 6 7.34 -8.36 5.70
CA ALA A 6 8.70 -7.85 5.51
C ALA A 6 9.64 -8.28 6.64
N MET A 7 9.18 -8.17 7.90
CA MET A 7 9.94 -8.62 9.09
C MET A 7 10.19 -10.12 9.06
N LYS A 8 9.17 -10.92 8.70
CA LYS A 8 9.30 -12.38 8.57
C LYS A 8 10.31 -12.75 7.48
N GLN A 9 10.31 -12.03 6.36
CA GLN A 9 11.24 -12.26 5.26
C GLN A 9 12.68 -11.78 5.58
N ALA A 10 12.81 -10.77 6.43
CA ALA A 10 14.10 -10.27 6.92
C ALA A 10 14.66 -11.09 8.09
N GLY A 11 13.83 -11.93 8.75
CA GLY A 11 14.21 -12.65 9.96
C GLY A 11 14.56 -11.73 11.13
N SER A 12 14.18 -10.45 11.06
CA SER A 12 14.50 -9.44 12.07
C SER A 12 13.46 -8.32 12.07
N VAL A 13 13.28 -7.73 13.26
CA VAL A 13 12.45 -6.56 13.50
C VAL A 13 13.25 -5.24 13.41
N GLU A 14 14.55 -5.31 13.12
CA GLU A 14 15.40 -4.14 12.94
C GLU A 14 15.00 -3.39 11.65
N PRO A 15 14.72 -2.08 11.71
CA PRO A 15 14.32 -1.28 10.55
C PRO A 15 15.28 -1.39 9.36
N ALA A 16 16.58 -1.37 9.62
CA ALA A 16 17.61 -1.50 8.59
C ALA A 16 17.51 -2.81 7.78
N LYS A 17 16.97 -3.89 8.38
CA LYS A 17 16.87 -5.21 7.75
C LYS A 17 15.55 -5.40 7.02
N TYR A 18 14.42 -4.97 7.60
CA TYR A 18 13.11 -5.18 6.98
C TYR A 18 12.64 -4.05 6.06
N LEU A 19 13.14 -2.80 6.20
CA LEU A 19 12.73 -1.69 5.34
C LEU A 19 13.08 -1.90 3.85
N PRO A 20 14.28 -2.41 3.47
CA PRO A 20 14.58 -2.71 2.07
C PRO A 20 13.70 -3.84 1.52
N LYS A 21 13.33 -4.82 2.37
CA LYS A 21 12.41 -5.91 2.01
C LYS A 21 10.99 -5.39 1.83
N LEU A 22 10.56 -4.46 2.67
CA LEU A 22 9.28 -3.78 2.56
C LEU A 22 9.18 -2.97 1.27
N ALA A 23 10.23 -2.23 0.90
CA ALA A 23 10.28 -1.48 -0.35
C ALA A 23 10.19 -2.40 -1.60
N ALA A 24 10.72 -3.62 -1.50
CA ALA A 24 10.65 -4.62 -2.57
C ALA A 24 9.32 -5.40 -2.60
N ILE A 25 8.48 -5.31 -1.56
CA ILE A 25 7.19 -6.01 -1.53
C ILE A 25 6.23 -5.33 -2.51
N ARG A 26 5.75 -6.13 -3.45
CA ARG A 26 4.56 -5.83 -4.26
C ARG A 26 3.38 -6.50 -3.58
N TYR A 27 2.45 -5.70 -3.10
CA TYR A 27 1.25 -6.22 -2.46
C TYR A 27 0.07 -6.11 -3.41
N SER A 28 -0.46 -7.26 -3.81
CA SER A 28 -1.70 -7.34 -4.57
C SER A 28 -2.87 -7.34 -3.58
N GLY A 29 -3.41 -6.15 -3.31
CA GLY A 29 -4.57 -5.97 -2.45
C GLY A 29 -5.87 -6.27 -3.19
N VAL A 30 -6.92 -6.60 -2.45
CA VAL A 30 -8.27 -6.88 -2.99
C VAL A 30 -8.82 -5.73 -3.85
N THR A 31 -8.36 -4.50 -3.59
CA THR A 31 -8.80 -3.28 -4.28
C THR A 31 -7.76 -2.69 -5.24
N ALA A 32 -6.46 -2.95 -5.03
CA ALA A 32 -5.39 -2.44 -5.89
C ALA A 32 -4.04 -3.13 -5.60
N ASP A 33 -3.17 -3.14 -6.63
CA ASP A 33 -1.76 -3.48 -6.50
C ASP A 33 -0.97 -2.26 -6.04
N PHE A 34 -0.23 -2.38 -4.94
CA PHE A 34 0.63 -1.30 -4.45
C PHE A 34 2.09 -1.74 -4.43
N ALA A 35 2.97 -0.84 -4.88
CA ALA A 35 4.42 -1.01 -4.84
C ALA A 35 5.06 0.31 -4.38
N PHE A 36 6.22 0.22 -3.75
CA PHE A 36 6.98 1.38 -3.30
C PHE A 36 7.98 1.81 -4.38
N ALA A 37 8.05 3.11 -4.61
CA ALA A 37 9.08 3.79 -5.37
C ALA A 37 10.40 3.78 -4.58
N PRO A 38 11.55 4.03 -5.25
CA PRO A 38 12.86 3.99 -4.60
C PRO A 38 13.02 4.93 -3.39
N ASN A 39 12.21 5.98 -3.33
CA ASN A 39 12.16 6.96 -2.24
C ASN A 39 11.16 6.58 -1.12
N GLY A 40 10.50 5.42 -1.20
CA GLY A 40 9.50 4.96 -0.24
C GLY A 40 8.08 5.46 -0.50
N ASN A 41 7.84 6.26 -1.54
CA ASN A 41 6.48 6.67 -1.93
C ASN A 41 5.73 5.53 -2.62
N LEU A 42 4.41 5.58 -2.65
CA LEU A 42 3.63 4.64 -3.46
C LEU A 42 3.76 4.97 -4.95
N LEU A 43 4.15 3.99 -5.77
CA LEU A 43 4.30 4.15 -7.24
C LEU A 43 2.98 4.50 -7.94
N LYS A 44 1.88 3.96 -7.43
CA LYS A 44 0.52 4.13 -7.95
C LYS A 44 -0.44 4.13 -6.76
N ALA A 45 -0.41 5.21 -5.98
CA ALA A 45 -1.39 5.37 -4.91
C ALA A 45 -2.77 5.50 -5.56
N PRO A 46 -3.69 4.54 -5.37
CA PRO A 46 -5.01 4.69 -5.95
C PRO A 46 -5.71 5.86 -5.27
N VAL A 47 -6.26 6.76 -6.08
CA VAL A 47 -7.04 7.91 -5.61
C VAL A 47 -8.51 7.53 -5.72
N THR A 48 -9.19 7.45 -4.57
CA THR A 48 -10.62 7.22 -4.51
C THR A 48 -11.34 8.57 -4.58
N LEU A 49 -12.14 8.78 -5.63
CA LEU A 49 -13.09 9.88 -5.68
C LEU A 49 -14.40 9.44 -5.04
N SER A 50 -14.77 10.11 -3.95
CA SER A 50 -16.00 9.87 -3.21
C SER A 50 -16.89 11.11 -3.25
N THR A 51 -18.18 10.91 -3.54
CA THR A 51 -19.18 11.97 -3.65
C THR A 51 -20.29 11.72 -2.62
N VAL A 52 -20.79 12.78 -1.99
CA VAL A 52 -21.92 12.67 -1.06
C VAL A 52 -23.21 12.58 -1.85
N LYS A 53 -23.93 11.46 -1.75
CA LYS A 53 -25.27 11.24 -2.31
C LYS A 53 -26.22 10.85 -1.18
N ASN A 54 -27.38 11.51 -1.10
CA ASN A 54 -28.40 11.23 -0.08
C ASN A 54 -27.86 11.22 1.36
N ASN A 55 -27.06 12.23 1.75
CA ASN A 55 -26.45 12.32 3.08
C ASN A 55 -25.48 11.17 3.44
N ALA A 56 -25.03 10.37 2.46
CA ALA A 56 -24.07 9.30 2.65
C ALA A 56 -22.91 9.41 1.64
N TRP A 57 -21.72 8.96 2.05
CA TRP A 57 -20.55 8.87 1.16
C TRP A 57 -20.72 7.71 0.18
N ALA A 58 -20.70 7.99 -1.12
CA ALA A 58 -20.66 7.00 -2.17
C ALA A 58 -19.32 7.08 -2.92
N VAL A 59 -18.66 5.95 -3.13
CA VAL A 59 -17.46 5.87 -3.97
C VAL A 59 -17.88 5.97 -5.44
N GLU A 60 -17.42 6.98 -6.16
CA GLU A 60 -17.71 7.13 -7.59
C GLU A 60 -16.68 6.40 -8.45
N THR A 61 -15.39 6.58 -8.16
CA THR A 61 -14.35 5.89 -8.92
C THR A 61 -13.07 5.76 -8.12
N VAL A 62 -12.25 4.78 -8.48
CA VAL A 62 -10.90 4.59 -7.97
C VAL A 62 -9.96 4.71 -9.17
N VAL A 63 -9.22 5.81 -9.22
CA VAL A 63 -8.19 6.06 -10.24
C VAL A 63 -6.90 5.37 -9.80
N ARG A 64 -6.30 4.56 -10.68
CA ARG A 64 -5.15 3.70 -10.41
C ARG A 64 -3.88 4.22 -11.08
#